data_AF-A0A5D8ZGG2-F1
#
_entry.id   AF-A0A5D8ZGG2-F1
#
_cell.length_a   1.000
_cell.length_b   1.000
_cell.length_c   1.000
_cell.angle_alpha   90.00
_cell.angle_beta   90.00
_cell.angle_gamma   90.00
#
_symmetry.space_group_name_H-M   'P 1'
#
loop_
_entity.id
_entity.type
_entity.pdbx_description
1 polymer ?
#
loop_
_entity_poly.entity_id
_entity_poly.type
_entity_poly.pdbx_seq_one_letter_code
_entity_poly.pdbx_strand_id
1 'polypeptide(L)'
;MGTGNSVGEYSPGKPSLKIIPTISMACEKIKVLPTKTKTLLYLRVSGESKKDWGGNYSLIIKPSSPNIKLSTSKYDKIEEGWLLKTYVECNETITNAYLKMYIDGVESNTIYISFNNVKGKDIFNNTERNRLISENKYVSNQVDSKTGHSEYAGNYCMGAAERGISELLLEYKSVYSVERGTHKRRNEVSFFRKTAFDRGDNMKKNGFVKLSWEFENYKINQSDREKINSSKDYKEAEKKFYEVDQTIISISDKGKDQLYQLFLKDILEIGYHVYYFTVAGGFHTLLLVIDATKGICSSTYIMYDQHGEKKKGQGDLKEIGEGLRAQTSHNFANSCLNRYSIGKTKHWDSIITKVWKIQKK
;
A
#
# COMPACT_ATOMS: atom_id res chain seq x y z
N MET A 1 -42.62 -55.00 -53.46
CA MET A 1 -42.24 -55.08 -52.03
C MET A 1 -40.72 -55.19 -51.97
N GLY A 2 -40.07 -54.46 -51.05
CA GLY A 2 -38.60 -54.45 -50.85
C GLY A 2 -37.96 -53.13 -51.33
N THR A 3 -37.97 -52.06 -50.52
CA THR A 3 -36.92 -51.63 -49.57
C THR A 3 -35.71 -50.94 -50.23
N GLY A 4 -35.84 -49.63 -50.44
CA GLY A 4 -34.70 -48.72 -50.62
C GLY A 4 -34.45 -47.99 -49.30
N ASN A 5 -33.33 -48.31 -48.66
CA ASN A 5 -32.85 -47.70 -47.42
C ASN A 5 -32.57 -46.21 -47.64
N SER A 6 -33.30 -45.30 -46.96
CA SER A 6 -32.76 -43.97 -46.70
C SER A 6 -31.87 -44.06 -45.46
N VAL A 7 -30.58 -43.91 -45.72
CA VAL A 7 -29.59 -43.58 -44.69
C VAL A 7 -30.05 -42.24 -44.10
N GLY A 8 -30.48 -42.26 -42.83
CA GLY A 8 -30.78 -41.04 -42.10
C GLY A 8 -29.53 -40.16 -42.09
N GLU A 9 -29.66 -38.94 -42.59
CA GLU A 9 -28.61 -37.92 -42.48
C GLU A 9 -28.32 -37.66 -40.99
N TYR A 10 -27.15 -38.09 -40.54
CA TYR A 10 -26.57 -37.56 -39.32
C TYR A 10 -26.14 -36.12 -39.60
N SER A 11 -26.92 -35.14 -39.14
CA SER A 11 -26.48 -33.75 -39.06
C SER A 11 -25.67 -33.55 -37.78
N PRO A 12 -24.36 -33.27 -37.84
CA PRO A 12 -23.59 -32.96 -36.65
C PRO A 12 -24.01 -31.58 -36.14
N GLY A 13 -24.89 -31.52 -35.16
CA GLY A 13 -24.96 -30.36 -34.27
C GLY A 13 -23.66 -30.34 -33.50
N LYS A 14 -22.81 -29.32 -33.72
CA LYS A 14 -21.66 -29.07 -32.83
C LYS A 14 -22.20 -29.09 -31.40
N PRO A 15 -21.69 -29.96 -30.49
CA PRO A 15 -22.05 -29.85 -29.09
C PRO A 15 -21.59 -28.47 -28.62
N SER A 16 -22.52 -27.55 -28.44
CA SER A 16 -22.24 -26.28 -27.77
C SER A 16 -22.28 -26.56 -26.29
N LEU A 17 -21.11 -26.78 -25.70
CA LEU A 17 -20.98 -26.86 -24.26
C LEU A 17 -21.30 -25.46 -23.72
N LYS A 18 -22.49 -25.27 -23.14
CA LYS A 18 -22.87 -24.01 -22.50
C LYS A 18 -22.10 -23.88 -21.19
N ILE A 19 -20.86 -23.39 -21.27
CA ILE A 19 -20.08 -23.05 -20.08
C ILE A 19 -20.72 -21.80 -19.46
N ILE A 20 -21.25 -21.94 -18.25
CA ILE A 20 -21.83 -20.82 -17.52
C ILE A 20 -20.66 -19.94 -17.06
N PRO A 21 -20.68 -18.61 -17.33
CA PRO A 21 -19.66 -17.73 -16.80
C PRO A 21 -19.61 -17.80 -15.27
N THR A 22 -18.48 -17.41 -14.70
CA THR A 22 -18.26 -17.28 -13.26
C THR A 22 -18.10 -15.82 -12.88
N ILE A 23 -18.50 -15.47 -11.66
CA ILE A 23 -18.35 -14.13 -11.11
C ILE A 23 -17.36 -14.18 -9.95
N SER A 24 -16.21 -13.52 -10.08
CA SER A 24 -15.22 -13.42 -9.01
C SER A 24 -15.14 -11.99 -8.46
N MET A 25 -14.60 -11.80 -7.27
CA MET A 25 -14.19 -10.46 -6.85
C MET A 25 -12.98 -10.06 -7.68
N ALA A 26 -13.04 -8.87 -8.28
CA ALA A 26 -11.87 -8.30 -8.96
C ALA A 26 -10.68 -8.10 -8.00
N CYS A 27 -10.98 -8.03 -6.70
CA CYS A 27 -10.00 -8.07 -5.62
C CYS A 27 -10.26 -9.26 -4.68
N GLU A 28 -9.70 -10.42 -5.00
CA GLU A 28 -9.84 -11.65 -4.19
C GLU A 28 -9.21 -11.56 -2.79
N LYS A 29 -8.43 -10.50 -2.53
CA LYS A 29 -7.80 -10.24 -1.22
C LYS A 29 -8.80 -9.71 -0.19
N ILE A 30 -9.94 -9.19 -0.61
CA ILE A 30 -10.98 -8.72 0.31
C ILE A 30 -11.66 -9.94 0.92
N LYS A 31 -11.39 -10.22 2.20
CA LYS A 31 -12.03 -11.32 2.94
C LYS A 31 -12.94 -10.84 4.06
N VAL A 32 -12.68 -9.65 4.58
CA VAL A 32 -13.40 -9.07 5.71
C VAL A 32 -13.81 -7.64 5.37
N LEU A 33 -15.09 -7.34 5.55
CA LEU A 33 -15.66 -6.01 5.39
C LEU A 33 -16.07 -5.44 6.75
N PRO A 34 -15.91 -4.12 6.96
CA PRO A 34 -16.39 -3.48 8.17
C PRO A 34 -17.92 -3.47 8.22
N THR A 35 -18.49 -3.72 9.40
CA THR A 35 -19.94 -3.52 9.63
C THR A 35 -20.32 -2.04 9.56
N LYS A 36 -21.58 -1.75 9.27
CA LYS A 36 -22.18 -0.39 9.25
C LYS A 36 -21.44 0.58 8.34
N THR A 37 -20.79 0.06 7.31
CA THR A 37 -20.01 0.81 6.33
C THR A 37 -20.41 0.32 4.95
N LYS A 38 -20.72 1.24 4.04
CA LYS A 38 -20.91 0.91 2.64
C LYS A 38 -19.56 0.70 1.97
N THR A 39 -19.31 -0.51 1.49
CA THR A 39 -18.10 -0.84 0.74
C THR A 39 -18.43 -1.14 -0.71
N LEU A 40 -17.71 -0.50 -1.64
CA LEU A 40 -17.82 -0.81 -3.06
C LEU A 40 -17.07 -2.11 -3.37
N LEU A 41 -17.78 -3.10 -3.91
CA LEU A 41 -17.20 -4.30 -4.48
C LEU A 41 -17.21 -4.21 -6.01
N TYR A 42 -16.11 -4.68 -6.59
CA TYR A 42 -15.96 -4.87 -8.03
C TYR A 42 -16.01 -6.37 -8.31
N LEU A 43 -16.94 -6.80 -9.15
CA LEU A 43 -17.14 -8.19 -9.53
C LEU A 43 -16.75 -8.36 -11.01
N ARG A 44 -15.89 -9.33 -11.31
CA ARG A 44 -15.43 -9.63 -12.66
C ARG A 44 -16.21 -10.81 -13.21
N VAL A 45 -16.72 -10.67 -14.42
CA VAL A 45 -17.29 -11.77 -15.20
C VAL A 45 -16.18 -12.51 -15.93
N SER A 46 -16.06 -13.83 -15.76
CA SER A 46 -15.00 -14.65 -16.35
C SER A 46 -15.54 -15.96 -16.91
N GLY A 47 -14.97 -16.45 -18.01
CA GLY A 47 -15.41 -17.67 -18.71
C GLY A 47 -15.96 -17.37 -20.09
N GLU A 48 -16.12 -18.40 -20.92
CA GLU A 48 -16.48 -18.24 -22.33
C GLU A 48 -17.89 -17.65 -22.49
N SER A 49 -17.96 -16.48 -23.13
CA SER A 49 -19.22 -15.94 -23.66
C SER A 49 -19.85 -16.92 -24.65
N LYS A 50 -21.18 -16.84 -24.86
CA LYS A 50 -21.87 -17.46 -26.02
C LYS A 50 -21.36 -16.76 -27.29
N LYS A 51 -20.12 -17.06 -27.67
CA LYS A 51 -19.31 -16.26 -28.58
C LYS A 51 -19.72 -16.38 -30.04
N ASP A 52 -20.68 -17.24 -30.36
CA ASP A 52 -21.15 -17.37 -31.73
C ASP A 52 -22.31 -16.42 -32.09
N TRP A 53 -23.03 -15.80 -31.12
CA TRP A 53 -24.27 -15.03 -31.43
C TRP A 53 -24.60 -13.83 -30.50
N GLY A 54 -23.63 -13.15 -29.88
CA GLY A 54 -23.90 -11.89 -29.16
C GLY A 54 -24.87 -12.01 -27.96
N GLY A 55 -24.79 -13.12 -27.22
CA GLY A 55 -25.70 -13.40 -26.11
C GLY A 55 -25.34 -12.63 -24.83
N ASN A 56 -26.29 -11.86 -24.31
CA ASN A 56 -26.23 -11.29 -22.97
C ASN A 56 -26.65 -12.32 -21.91
N TYR A 57 -26.06 -12.23 -20.72
CA TYR A 57 -26.50 -12.99 -19.54
C TYR A 57 -27.24 -12.09 -18.55
N SER A 58 -28.16 -12.69 -17.80
CA SER A 58 -28.76 -12.07 -16.61
C SER A 58 -28.06 -12.58 -15.35
N LEU A 59 -27.63 -11.69 -14.47
CA LEU A 59 -27.01 -12.02 -13.18
C LEU A 59 -27.94 -11.63 -12.03
N ILE A 60 -28.15 -12.55 -11.09
CA ILE A 60 -28.78 -12.28 -9.80
C ILE A 60 -27.78 -12.64 -8.69
N ILE A 61 -27.59 -11.72 -7.75
CA ILE A 61 -26.75 -11.88 -6.57
C ILE A 61 -27.66 -12.03 -5.35
N LYS A 62 -27.55 -13.16 -4.66
CA LYS A 62 -28.28 -13.42 -3.42
C LYS A 62 -27.32 -13.50 -2.23
N PRO A 63 -27.42 -12.60 -1.24
CA PRO A 63 -26.64 -12.73 -0.02
C PRO A 63 -27.13 -13.90 0.84
N SER A 64 -26.24 -14.44 1.67
CA SER A 64 -26.53 -15.51 2.63
C SER A 64 -27.40 -15.07 3.81
N SER A 65 -27.50 -13.77 4.05
CA SER A 65 -28.23 -13.17 5.17
C SER A 65 -29.02 -11.94 4.71
N PRO A 66 -30.26 -11.73 5.20
CA PRO A 66 -31.04 -10.53 4.92
C PRO A 66 -30.40 -9.25 5.48
N ASN A 67 -29.45 -9.37 6.42
CA ASN A 67 -28.74 -8.24 7.01
C ASN A 67 -27.65 -7.67 6.08
N ILE A 68 -27.34 -8.38 4.99
CA ILE A 68 -26.41 -7.94 3.95
C ILE A 68 -27.21 -7.23 2.86
N LYS A 69 -27.01 -5.93 2.72
CA LYS A 69 -27.65 -5.10 1.70
C LYS A 69 -26.71 -4.90 0.53
N LEU A 70 -27.25 -5.09 -0.67
CA LEU A 70 -26.57 -4.81 -1.93
C LEU A 70 -27.24 -3.61 -2.60
N SER A 71 -26.47 -2.63 -3.10
CA SER A 71 -27.06 -1.55 -3.90
C SER A 71 -27.59 -2.06 -5.24
N THR A 72 -26.98 -3.12 -5.76
CA THR A 72 -27.36 -3.76 -7.01
C THR A 72 -27.24 -5.27 -6.84
N SER A 73 -28.37 -5.97 -6.97
CA SER A 73 -28.47 -7.43 -6.86
C SER A 73 -28.88 -8.10 -8.17
N LYS A 74 -29.18 -7.32 -9.22
CA LYS A 74 -29.57 -7.81 -10.54
C LYS A 74 -28.90 -7.01 -11.66
N TYR A 75 -28.47 -7.70 -12.71
CA TYR A 75 -27.94 -7.12 -13.94
C TYR A 75 -28.54 -7.88 -15.13
N ASP A 76 -29.26 -7.20 -16.03
CA ASP A 76 -30.03 -7.88 -17.08
C ASP A 76 -29.23 -8.13 -18.37
N LYS A 77 -28.03 -7.54 -18.48
CA LYS A 77 -27.13 -7.70 -19.63
C LYS A 77 -25.69 -7.60 -19.16
N ILE A 78 -25.03 -8.74 -18.97
CA ILE A 78 -23.60 -8.79 -18.66
C ILE A 78 -22.88 -9.63 -19.72
N GLU A 79 -21.62 -9.29 -19.97
CA GLU A 79 -20.75 -10.03 -20.88
C GLU A 79 -19.43 -10.41 -20.19
N GLU A 80 -18.72 -11.35 -20.80
CA GLU A 80 -17.37 -11.72 -20.39
C GLU A 80 -16.44 -10.49 -20.30
N GLY A 81 -15.60 -10.44 -19.26
CA GLY A 81 -14.64 -9.35 -19.06
C GLY A 81 -15.25 -8.08 -18.43
N TRP A 82 -16.58 -7.98 -18.32
CA TRP A 82 -17.20 -6.84 -17.67
C TRP A 82 -16.84 -6.77 -16.18
N LEU A 83 -16.72 -5.53 -15.70
CA LEU A 83 -16.47 -5.21 -14.30
C LEU A 83 -17.72 -4.57 -13.69
N LEU A 84 -18.46 -5.36 -12.93
CA LEU A 84 -19.70 -4.96 -12.28
C LEU A 84 -19.39 -4.30 -10.93
N LYS A 85 -20.23 -3.36 -10.52
CA LYS A 85 -20.08 -2.59 -9.29
C LYS A 85 -21.30 -2.75 -8.42
N THR A 86 -21.12 -3.09 -7.14
CA THR A 86 -22.20 -3.13 -6.16
C THR A 86 -21.67 -2.67 -4.80
N TYR A 87 -22.42 -1.81 -4.09
CA TYR A 87 -22.12 -1.50 -2.70
C TYR A 87 -22.69 -2.59 -1.81
N VAL A 88 -21.88 -3.03 -0.86
CA VAL A 88 -22.26 -4.01 0.15
C VAL A 88 -22.18 -3.37 1.52
N GLU A 89 -23.22 -3.59 2.33
CA GLU A 89 -23.32 -3.09 3.69
C GLU A 89 -23.94 -4.19 4.57
N CYS A 90 -23.39 -4.40 5.76
CA CYS A 90 -23.98 -5.29 6.75
C CYS A 90 -23.99 -4.60 8.11
N ASN A 91 -25.11 -4.65 8.82
CA ASN A 91 -25.26 -4.03 10.13
C ASN A 91 -24.74 -4.90 11.29
N GLU A 92 -24.45 -6.17 11.01
CA GLU A 92 -24.11 -7.19 12.00
C GLU A 92 -22.78 -7.86 11.67
N THR A 93 -22.15 -8.38 12.72
CA THR A 93 -20.97 -9.24 12.56
C THR A 93 -21.42 -10.60 12.09
N ILE A 94 -20.94 -11.03 10.92
CA ILE A 94 -21.28 -12.33 10.32
C ILE A 94 -20.00 -12.96 9.79
N THR A 95 -19.60 -14.08 10.36
CA THR A 95 -18.50 -14.91 9.86
C THR A 95 -18.99 -15.83 8.75
N ASN A 96 -18.18 -16.05 7.72
CA ASN A 96 -18.52 -16.94 6.59
C ASN A 96 -19.82 -16.57 5.85
N ALA A 97 -20.18 -15.28 5.81
CA ALA A 97 -21.23 -14.81 4.91
C ALA A 97 -20.81 -15.07 3.45
N TYR A 98 -21.80 -15.12 2.56
CA TYR A 98 -21.52 -15.35 1.15
C TYR A 98 -22.51 -14.64 0.23
N LEU A 99 -22.07 -14.40 -1.00
CA LEU A 99 -22.88 -13.93 -2.12
C LEU A 99 -22.98 -15.07 -3.13
N LYS A 100 -24.18 -15.59 -3.34
CA LYS A 100 -24.45 -16.65 -4.31
C LYS A 100 -24.87 -16.03 -5.64
N MET A 101 -24.23 -16.46 -6.71
CA MET A 101 -24.36 -15.90 -8.04
C MET A 101 -25.22 -16.82 -8.90
N TYR A 102 -26.23 -16.25 -9.54
CA TYR A 102 -27.11 -16.96 -10.48
C TYR A 102 -27.01 -16.31 -11.85
N ILE A 103 -26.60 -17.06 -12.86
CA ILE A 103 -26.55 -16.61 -14.25
C ILE A 103 -27.66 -17.31 -15.03
N ASP A 104 -28.55 -16.53 -15.65
CA ASP A 104 -29.76 -17.02 -16.33
C ASP A 104 -30.58 -17.98 -15.46
N GLY A 105 -30.67 -17.68 -14.16
CA GLY A 105 -31.38 -18.48 -13.16
C GLY A 105 -30.64 -19.71 -12.65
N VAL A 106 -29.49 -20.08 -13.23
CA VAL A 106 -28.68 -21.22 -12.80
C VAL A 106 -27.58 -20.75 -11.83
N GLU A 107 -27.39 -21.47 -10.73
CA GLU A 107 -26.29 -21.19 -9.80
C GLU A 107 -24.95 -21.35 -10.52
N SER A 108 -24.12 -20.30 -10.50
CA SER A 108 -22.80 -20.27 -11.11
C SER A 108 -21.71 -20.54 -10.07
N ASN A 109 -21.60 -19.65 -9.07
CA ASN A 109 -20.59 -19.76 -8.03
C ASN A 109 -20.97 -18.99 -6.77
N THR A 110 -20.15 -19.13 -5.71
CA THR A 110 -20.32 -18.46 -4.42
C THR A 110 -19.06 -17.66 -4.07
N ILE A 111 -19.24 -16.43 -3.58
CA ILE A 111 -18.16 -15.59 -3.05
C ILE A 111 -18.31 -15.48 -1.54
N TYR A 112 -17.28 -15.86 -0.79
CA TYR A 112 -17.28 -15.76 0.68
C TYR A 112 -16.70 -14.43 1.16
N ILE A 113 -17.40 -13.80 2.09
CA ILE A 113 -17.04 -12.51 2.69
C ILE A 113 -17.47 -12.55 4.16
N SER A 114 -16.61 -12.11 5.08
CA SER A 114 -17.00 -11.90 6.48
C SER A 114 -17.27 -10.43 6.76
N PHE A 115 -18.18 -10.14 7.69
CA PHE A 115 -18.43 -8.80 8.20
C PHE A 115 -18.03 -8.74 9.66
N ASN A 116 -17.20 -7.77 10.04
CA ASN A 116 -16.72 -7.62 11.41
C ASN A 116 -16.75 -6.15 11.86
N ASN A 117 -17.15 -5.91 13.10
CA ASN A 117 -17.08 -4.60 13.74
C ASN A 117 -15.71 -4.34 14.40
N VAL A 118 -14.94 -5.39 14.67
CA VAL A 118 -13.58 -5.30 15.21
C VAL A 118 -12.63 -5.02 14.06
N LYS A 119 -12.14 -3.77 13.99
CA LYS A 119 -11.01 -3.42 13.12
C LYS A 119 -9.72 -3.93 13.72
N GLY A 120 -8.80 -4.42 12.89
CA GLY A 120 -7.42 -4.68 13.29
C GLY A 120 -6.79 -3.46 13.99
N LYS A 121 -5.92 -3.70 14.97
CA LYS A 121 -5.23 -2.64 15.72
C LYS A 121 -4.32 -1.78 14.83
N ASP A 122 -3.92 -2.31 13.69
CA ASP A 122 -3.13 -1.71 12.61
C ASP A 122 -3.98 -0.96 11.57
N ILE A 123 -5.29 -0.86 11.79
CA ILE A 123 -6.23 -0.17 10.90
C ILE A 123 -6.67 1.15 11.55
N PHE A 124 -6.37 2.25 10.86
CA PHE A 124 -6.66 3.60 11.31
C PHE A 124 -7.86 4.20 10.58
N ASN A 125 -8.61 5.05 11.27
CA ASN A 125 -9.71 5.82 10.71
C ASN A 125 -9.24 7.21 10.23
N ASN A 126 -10.14 7.96 9.59
CA ASN A 126 -9.81 9.28 9.05
C ASN A 126 -9.37 10.29 10.14
N THR A 127 -10.01 10.26 11.31
CA THR A 127 -9.63 11.14 12.44
C THR A 127 -8.21 10.87 12.90
N GLU A 128 -7.85 9.60 13.09
CA GLU A 128 -6.51 9.15 13.47
C GLU A 128 -5.46 9.56 12.42
N ARG A 129 -5.73 9.25 11.14
CA ARG A 129 -4.88 9.63 10.00
C ARG A 129 -4.68 11.14 9.92
N ASN A 130 -5.72 11.93 10.17
CA ASN A 130 -5.64 13.39 10.10
C ASN A 130 -4.83 13.99 11.25
N ARG A 131 -4.78 13.37 12.44
CA ARG A 131 -3.86 13.81 13.51
C ARG A 131 -2.40 13.68 13.08
N LEU A 132 -2.03 12.52 12.52
CA LEU A 132 -0.69 12.28 11.97
C LEU A 132 -0.31 13.31 10.90
N ILE A 133 -1.21 13.55 9.94
CA ILE A 133 -0.93 14.46 8.82
C ILE A 133 -0.88 15.91 9.28
N SER A 134 -1.76 16.31 10.20
CA SER A 134 -1.71 17.63 10.81
C SER A 134 -0.36 17.87 11.48
N GLU A 135 0.18 16.87 12.18
CA GLU A 135 1.48 16.98 12.82
C GLU A 135 2.64 17.05 11.82
N ASN A 136 2.65 16.20 10.80
CA ASN A 136 3.68 16.25 9.76
C ASN A 136 3.68 17.60 9.03
N LYS A 137 2.49 18.16 8.71
CA LYS A 137 2.35 19.48 8.09
C LYS A 137 2.82 20.61 9.01
N TYR A 138 2.56 20.48 10.30
CA TYR A 138 3.07 21.44 11.27
C TYR A 138 4.61 21.42 11.30
N VAL A 139 5.20 20.23 11.42
CA VAL A 139 6.66 20.03 11.45
C VAL A 139 7.32 20.53 10.16
N SER A 140 6.76 20.23 8.98
CA SER A 140 7.34 20.66 7.70
C SER A 140 7.48 22.17 7.60
N ASN A 141 6.45 22.91 8.01
CA ASN A 141 6.50 24.38 8.00
C ASN A 141 7.58 24.93 8.93
N GLN A 142 7.89 24.23 10.03
CA GLN A 142 8.94 24.66 10.96
C GLN A 142 10.34 24.35 10.41
N VAL A 143 10.52 23.18 9.80
CA VAL A 143 11.78 22.75 9.17
C VAL A 143 12.16 23.68 8.03
N ASP A 144 11.20 24.07 7.19
CA ASP A 144 11.43 24.92 6.02
C ASP A 144 11.55 26.42 6.39
N SER A 145 11.37 26.78 7.66
CA SER A 145 11.45 28.17 8.11
C SER A 145 12.91 28.65 8.26
N LYS A 146 13.17 29.93 7.95
CA LYS A 146 14.52 30.53 8.07
C LYS A 146 15.07 30.55 9.51
N THR A 147 14.21 30.44 10.51
CA THR A 147 14.56 30.45 11.94
C THR A 147 14.26 29.08 12.57
N GLY A 148 14.59 28.00 11.86
CA GLY A 148 14.34 26.63 12.31
C GLY A 148 14.76 26.40 13.76
N HIS A 149 13.84 25.85 14.55
CA HIS A 149 14.10 25.51 15.96
C HIS A 149 15.23 24.49 16.08
N SER A 150 16.01 24.54 17.18
CA SER A 150 17.16 23.64 17.40
C SER A 150 16.78 22.16 17.48
N GLU A 151 15.50 21.87 17.76
CA GLU A 151 14.90 20.53 17.68
C GLU A 151 15.09 19.90 16.29
N TYR A 152 15.18 20.73 15.24
CA TYR A 152 15.30 20.30 13.86
C TYR A 152 16.75 20.12 13.39
N ALA A 153 17.72 20.22 14.30
CA ALA A 153 19.13 19.96 14.02
C ALA A 153 19.50 18.49 14.31
N GLY A 154 19.79 17.71 13.25
CA GLY A 154 20.23 16.31 13.33
C GLY A 154 19.10 15.32 13.69
N ASN A 155 19.05 14.14 13.06
CA ASN A 155 18.04 13.09 13.29
C ASN A 155 16.56 13.50 13.12
N TYR A 156 16.32 14.67 12.55
CA TYR A 156 15.03 15.31 12.30
C TYR A 156 14.02 14.46 11.51
N CYS A 157 14.46 13.64 10.54
CA CYS A 157 13.57 12.73 9.81
C CYS A 157 12.91 11.70 10.75
N MET A 158 13.65 11.18 11.74
CA MET A 158 13.10 10.32 12.80
C MET A 158 12.16 11.11 13.71
N GLY A 159 12.55 12.32 14.10
CA GLY A 159 11.73 13.21 14.93
C GLY A 159 10.36 13.52 14.30
N ALA A 160 10.35 13.89 13.03
CA ALA A 160 9.12 14.17 12.27
C ALA A 160 8.22 12.93 12.19
N ALA A 161 8.80 11.78 11.80
CA ALA A 161 8.07 10.53 11.68
C ALA A 161 7.46 10.07 13.03
N GLU A 162 8.25 10.10 14.10
CA GLU A 162 7.77 9.70 15.42
C GLU A 162 6.76 10.68 16.03
N ARG A 163 6.89 12.00 15.80
CA ARG A 163 5.84 12.95 16.20
C ARG A 163 4.52 12.61 15.54
N GLY A 164 4.54 12.34 14.23
CA GLY A 164 3.36 11.89 13.49
C GLY A 164 2.73 10.61 14.07
N ILE A 165 3.56 9.62 14.44
CA ILE A 165 3.09 8.38 15.08
C ILE A 165 2.54 8.64 16.49
N SER A 166 3.16 9.52 17.27
CA SER A 166 2.69 9.85 18.61
C SER A 166 1.28 10.45 18.57
N GLU A 167 0.98 11.31 17.60
CA GLU A 167 -0.34 11.91 17.40
C GLU A 167 -1.35 10.95 16.76
N LEU A 168 -0.89 10.01 15.92
CA LEU A 168 -1.71 8.92 15.41
C LEU A 168 -2.26 8.07 16.57
N LEU A 169 -1.35 7.61 17.43
CA LEU A 169 -1.60 6.65 18.50
C LEU A 169 -2.07 7.29 19.82
N LEU A 170 -1.94 8.62 19.95
CA LEU A 170 -2.06 9.34 21.23
C LEU A 170 -1.10 8.77 22.29
N GLU A 171 0.10 8.36 21.86
CA GLU A 171 1.13 7.78 22.70
C GLU A 171 2.30 8.75 22.84
N TYR A 172 2.36 9.43 23.99
CA TYR A 172 3.34 10.48 24.24
C TYR A 172 4.42 10.08 25.26
N LYS A 173 4.48 8.82 25.72
CA LYS A 173 5.51 8.37 26.66
C LYS A 173 6.64 7.62 25.97
N SER A 174 6.29 6.74 25.03
CA SER A 174 7.22 5.74 24.44
C SER A 174 7.69 6.09 23.02
N VAL A 175 6.99 7.01 22.36
CA VAL A 175 7.30 7.51 21.01
C VAL A 175 7.69 8.98 21.12
N TYR A 176 8.72 9.42 20.39
CA TYR A 176 9.20 10.80 20.48
C TYR A 176 8.07 11.80 20.21
N SER A 177 7.86 12.74 21.13
CA SER A 177 6.79 13.73 21.02
C SER A 177 7.13 15.05 21.69
N VAL A 178 6.56 16.13 21.14
CA VAL A 178 6.86 17.52 21.49
C VAL A 178 5.56 18.33 21.43
N GLU A 179 5.41 19.33 22.28
CA GLU A 179 4.27 20.23 22.26
C GLU A 179 4.35 21.25 21.10
N ARG A 180 3.23 21.47 20.40
CA ARG A 180 3.14 22.50 19.36
C ARG A 180 3.32 23.90 19.95
N GLY A 181 4.00 24.78 19.21
CA GLY A 181 4.22 26.18 19.56
C GLY A 181 5.35 26.39 20.57
N THR A 182 5.39 25.60 21.65
CA THR A 182 6.44 25.73 22.68
C THR A 182 7.69 24.91 22.38
N HIS A 183 7.57 23.88 21.55
CA HIS A 183 8.62 22.90 21.26
C HIS A 183 9.20 22.20 22.50
N LYS A 184 8.47 22.22 23.64
CA LYS A 184 8.86 21.51 24.85
C LYS A 184 8.65 20.01 24.67
N ARG A 185 9.68 19.22 25.02
CA ARG A 185 9.61 17.77 24.95
C ARG A 185 8.53 17.27 25.91
N ARG A 186 7.65 16.39 25.42
CA ARG A 186 6.64 15.71 26.25
C ARG A 186 7.19 14.47 26.94
N ASN A 187 8.37 13.99 26.50
CA ASN A 187 9.03 12.81 27.05
C ASN A 187 10.56 12.85 26.87
N GLU A 188 11.23 11.85 27.42
CA GLU A 188 12.69 11.74 27.43
C GLU A 188 13.27 10.97 26.22
N VAL A 189 12.42 10.54 25.29
CA VAL A 189 12.79 9.63 24.18
C VAL A 189 13.87 10.24 23.29
N SER A 190 15.15 9.91 23.47
CA SER A 190 16.25 10.54 22.70
C SER A 190 16.68 9.72 21.47
N PHE A 191 17.17 10.43 20.43
CA PHE A 191 17.82 9.90 19.23
C PHE A 191 19.35 9.83 19.32
N PHE A 192 19.95 10.29 20.43
CA PHE A 192 21.41 10.30 20.56
C PHE A 192 22.00 8.89 20.41
N ARG A 193 22.93 8.74 19.45
CA ARG A 193 23.58 7.46 19.08
C ARG A 193 22.59 6.33 18.71
N LYS A 194 21.37 6.69 18.27
CA LYS A 194 20.39 5.73 17.77
C LYS A 194 20.19 5.94 16.28
N THR A 195 20.08 4.83 15.58
CA THR A 195 19.67 4.77 14.18
C THR A 195 18.16 4.67 14.09
N ALA A 196 17.62 4.89 12.90
CA ALA A 196 16.21 4.68 12.66
C ALA A 196 15.77 3.21 12.83
N PHE A 197 16.70 2.26 12.67
CA PHE A 197 16.46 0.84 12.97
C PHE A 197 16.22 0.63 14.46
N ASP A 198 17.06 1.22 15.31
CA ASP A 198 16.91 1.13 16.77
C ASP A 198 15.55 1.68 17.24
N ARG A 199 15.10 2.75 16.59
CA ARG A 199 13.80 3.39 16.88
C ARG A 199 12.62 2.52 16.44
N GLY A 200 12.66 1.98 15.22
CA GLY A 200 11.63 1.06 14.74
C GLY A 200 11.53 -0.22 15.59
N ASP A 201 12.67 -0.81 15.94
CA ASP A 201 12.71 -2.01 16.79
C ASP A 201 12.31 -1.72 18.24
N ASN A 202 12.56 -0.51 18.75
CA ASN A 202 12.01 -0.06 20.02
C ASN A 202 10.47 0.07 19.97
N MET A 203 9.90 0.64 18.91
CA MET A 203 8.44 0.67 18.74
C MET A 203 7.84 -0.73 18.69
N LYS A 204 8.54 -1.69 18.04
CA LYS A 204 8.15 -3.10 18.03
C LYS A 204 8.15 -3.72 19.42
N LYS A 205 9.22 -3.54 20.20
CA LYS A 205 9.32 -4.03 21.58
C LYS A 205 8.21 -3.49 22.48
N ASN A 206 7.74 -2.27 22.23
CA ASN A 206 6.66 -1.64 23.00
C ASN A 206 5.24 -2.01 22.52
N GLY A 207 5.12 -2.89 21.51
CA GLY A 207 3.83 -3.39 21.01
C GLY A 207 3.18 -2.54 19.92
N PHE A 208 3.82 -1.47 19.47
CA PHE A 208 3.28 -0.55 18.45
C PHE A 208 3.52 -1.01 17.01
N VAL A 209 4.09 -2.20 16.80
CA VAL A 209 4.35 -2.75 15.47
C VAL A 209 3.65 -4.09 15.33
N LYS A 210 2.79 -4.21 14.31
CA LYS A 210 2.10 -5.45 13.96
C LYS A 210 3.03 -6.45 13.29
N LEU A 211 3.80 -5.96 12.33
CA LEU A 211 4.74 -6.74 11.52
C LEU A 211 5.91 -5.85 11.07
N SER A 212 7.03 -6.48 10.75
CA SER A 212 8.22 -5.81 10.25
C SER A 212 8.92 -6.69 9.24
N TRP A 213 9.49 -6.10 8.20
CA TRP A 213 10.27 -6.81 7.19
C TRP A 213 11.35 -5.90 6.59
N GLU A 214 12.30 -6.53 5.91
CA GLU A 214 13.43 -5.88 5.24
C GLU A 214 13.39 -6.22 3.76
N PHE A 215 13.90 -5.30 2.93
CA PHE A 215 14.02 -5.47 1.49
C PHE A 215 15.39 -4.97 1.02
N GLU A 216 16.13 -5.84 0.35
CA GLU A 216 17.52 -5.60 -0.05
C GLU A 216 17.78 -5.78 -1.56
N ASN A 217 16.75 -6.11 -2.36
CA ASN A 217 16.89 -6.39 -3.80
C ASN A 217 17.03 -5.13 -4.67
N TYR A 218 17.79 -4.14 -4.18
CA TYR A 218 18.25 -2.99 -4.95
C TYR A 218 19.65 -3.27 -5.52
N LYS A 219 20.06 -2.48 -6.51
CA LYS A 219 21.44 -2.47 -7.02
C LYS A 219 21.97 -1.05 -7.09
N ILE A 220 23.17 -0.85 -6.57
CA ILE A 220 23.92 0.41 -6.70
C ILE A 220 24.56 0.45 -8.08
N ASN A 221 24.34 1.54 -8.82
CA ASN A 221 25.15 1.87 -9.98
C ASN A 221 26.48 2.46 -9.50
N GLN A 222 27.54 1.66 -9.58
CA GLN A 222 28.87 2.04 -9.10
C GLN A 222 29.45 3.22 -9.91
N SER A 223 29.17 3.29 -11.21
CA SER A 223 29.64 4.41 -12.04
C SER A 223 29.00 5.73 -11.60
N ASP A 224 27.70 5.72 -11.29
CA ASP A 224 27.01 6.92 -10.81
C ASP A 224 27.51 7.34 -9.42
N ARG A 225 27.79 6.38 -8.53
CA ARG A 225 28.41 6.64 -7.23
C ARG A 225 29.77 7.30 -7.36
N GLU A 226 30.60 6.80 -8.26
CA GLU A 226 31.96 7.32 -8.51
C GLU A 226 31.95 8.75 -9.03
N LYS A 227 30.92 9.18 -9.78
CA LYS A 227 30.80 10.58 -10.23
C LYS A 227 30.80 11.55 -9.05
N ILE A 228 30.10 11.25 -7.96
CA ILE A 228 30.11 12.09 -6.75
C ILE A 228 31.46 11.95 -6.04
N ASN A 229 31.89 10.71 -5.77
CA ASN A 229 33.02 10.43 -4.89
C ASN A 229 34.39 10.88 -5.45
N SER A 230 34.52 10.97 -6.77
CA SER A 230 35.75 11.36 -7.47
C SER A 230 35.72 12.81 -7.95
N SER A 231 34.73 13.60 -7.53
CA SER A 231 34.64 15.02 -7.87
C SER A 231 35.84 15.81 -7.32
N LYS A 232 36.26 16.86 -8.03
CA LYS A 232 37.44 17.66 -7.67
C LYS A 232 37.19 18.55 -6.46
N ASP A 233 35.98 19.06 -6.34
CA ASP A 233 35.53 19.90 -5.24
C ASP A 233 34.05 19.64 -4.91
N TYR A 234 33.58 20.26 -3.82
CA TYR A 234 32.20 20.11 -3.36
C TYR A 234 31.16 20.62 -4.38
N LYS A 235 31.47 21.69 -5.14
CA LYS A 235 30.55 22.26 -6.12
C LYS A 235 30.35 21.30 -7.29
N GLU A 236 31.41 20.62 -7.72
CA GLU A 236 31.32 19.54 -8.70
C GLU A 236 30.54 18.34 -8.13
N ALA A 237 30.83 17.93 -6.89
CA ALA A 237 30.11 16.83 -6.23
C ALA A 237 28.60 17.09 -6.14
N GLU A 238 28.20 18.32 -5.79
CA GLU A 238 26.79 18.74 -5.74
C GLU A 238 26.14 18.70 -7.13
N LYS A 239 26.83 19.16 -8.17
CA LYS A 239 26.33 19.03 -9.54
C LYS A 239 26.14 17.56 -9.92
N LYS A 240 27.12 16.70 -9.60
CA LYS A 240 27.05 15.25 -9.87
C LYS A 240 25.95 14.56 -9.08
N PHE A 241 25.66 15.00 -7.86
CA PHE A 241 24.51 14.54 -7.10
C PHE A 241 23.20 14.71 -7.90
N TYR A 242 22.90 15.91 -8.40
CA TYR A 242 21.68 16.15 -9.18
C TYR A 242 21.62 15.38 -10.50
N GLU A 243 22.78 15.03 -11.09
CA GLU A 243 22.84 14.20 -12.30
C GLU A 243 22.44 12.73 -12.03
N VAL A 244 22.63 12.22 -10.80
CA VAL A 244 22.51 10.78 -10.49
C VAL A 244 21.48 10.43 -9.42
N ASP A 245 20.91 11.42 -8.71
CA ASP A 245 20.05 11.18 -7.54
C ASP A 245 18.81 10.32 -7.85
N GLN A 246 18.37 10.26 -9.11
CA GLN A 246 17.28 9.39 -9.56
C GLN A 246 17.74 8.04 -10.15
N THR A 247 19.02 7.83 -10.45
CA THR A 247 19.51 6.66 -11.21
C THR A 247 20.55 5.82 -10.46
N ILE A 248 21.16 6.35 -9.40
CA ILE A 248 22.21 5.67 -8.65
C ILE A 248 21.74 4.35 -8.01
N ILE A 249 20.43 4.19 -7.77
CA ILE A 249 19.81 2.94 -7.34
C ILE A 249 18.83 2.43 -8.40
N SER A 250 18.99 1.16 -8.75
CA SER A 250 18.07 0.41 -9.63
C SER A 250 17.38 -0.74 -8.90
N ILE A 251 16.24 -1.16 -9.43
CA ILE A 251 15.45 -2.31 -8.97
C ILE A 251 14.89 -3.02 -10.21
N SER A 252 14.88 -4.35 -10.21
CA SER A 252 14.26 -5.13 -11.30
C SER A 252 12.74 -5.13 -11.19
N ASP A 253 12.04 -5.44 -12.28
CA ASP A 253 10.56 -5.56 -12.26
C ASP A 253 10.09 -6.62 -11.26
N LYS A 254 10.84 -7.74 -11.16
CA LYS A 254 10.61 -8.76 -10.12
C LYS A 254 10.74 -8.16 -8.71
N GLY A 255 11.72 -7.29 -8.47
CA GLY A 255 11.88 -6.60 -7.20
C GLY A 255 10.73 -5.61 -6.91
N LYS A 256 10.25 -4.90 -7.93
CA LYS A 256 9.08 -4.00 -7.82
C LYS A 256 7.83 -4.79 -7.44
N ASP A 257 7.56 -5.90 -8.13
CA ASP A 257 6.43 -6.77 -7.81
C ASP A 257 6.57 -7.37 -6.40
N GLN A 258 7.77 -7.83 -6.01
CA GLN A 258 8.00 -8.31 -4.64
C GLN A 258 7.62 -7.27 -3.57
N LEU A 259 8.03 -6.01 -3.73
CA LEU A 259 7.63 -4.93 -2.82
C LEU A 259 6.12 -4.73 -2.81
N TYR A 260 5.47 -4.70 -3.97
CA TYR A 260 4.03 -4.59 -4.07
C TYR A 260 3.32 -5.75 -3.34
N GLN A 261 3.76 -7.00 -3.54
CA GLN A 261 3.17 -8.16 -2.89
C GLN A 261 3.37 -8.16 -1.36
N LEU A 262 4.50 -7.66 -0.85
CA LEU A 262 4.72 -7.50 0.59
C LEU A 262 3.67 -6.57 1.19
N PHE A 263 3.48 -5.37 0.63
CA PHE A 263 2.46 -4.46 1.11
C PHE A 263 1.04 -5.01 0.93
N LEU A 264 0.74 -5.63 -0.21
CA LEU A 264 -0.58 -6.21 -0.47
C LEU A 264 -0.93 -7.32 0.53
N LYS A 265 0.06 -8.11 0.96
CA LYS A 265 -0.08 -9.12 2.02
C LYS A 265 -0.34 -8.49 3.38
N ASP A 266 0.21 -7.31 3.64
CA ASP A 266 0.06 -6.61 4.91
C ASP A 266 -1.31 -5.91 5.02
N ILE A 267 -1.89 -5.42 3.91
CA ILE A 267 -3.12 -4.61 3.91
C ILE A 267 -4.41 -5.40 3.66
N LEU A 268 -4.67 -6.46 4.44
CA LEU A 268 -5.82 -7.36 4.24
C LEU A 268 -7.19 -6.81 4.67
N GLU A 269 -7.23 -5.62 5.27
CA GLU A 269 -8.45 -4.98 5.78
C GLU A 269 -8.60 -3.56 5.23
N ILE A 270 -9.84 -3.10 5.12
CA ILE A 270 -10.19 -1.77 4.61
C ILE A 270 -9.95 -0.70 5.68
N GLY A 271 -9.17 0.31 5.34
CA GLY A 271 -8.87 1.46 6.19
C GLY A 271 -7.54 2.11 5.83
N TYR A 272 -7.02 2.95 6.72
CA TYR A 272 -5.68 3.51 6.58
C TYR A 272 -4.67 2.59 7.26
N HIS A 273 -3.58 2.29 6.58
CA HIS A 273 -2.45 1.53 7.12
C HIS A 273 -1.23 2.44 7.19
N VAL A 274 -0.60 2.52 8.36
CA VAL A 274 0.54 3.41 8.58
C VAL A 274 1.80 2.58 8.80
N TYR A 275 2.88 2.98 8.14
CA TYR A 275 4.18 2.35 8.25
C TYR A 275 5.22 3.40 8.63
N TYR A 276 6.07 3.04 9.56
CA TYR A 276 7.37 3.68 9.77
C TYR A 276 8.38 2.91 8.94
N PHE A 277 9.20 3.59 8.16
CA PHE A 277 10.22 2.90 7.39
C PHE A 277 11.45 3.75 7.16
N THR A 278 12.50 3.05 6.75
CA THR A 278 13.82 3.65 6.54
C THR A 278 14.36 3.21 5.21
N VAL A 279 15.05 4.13 4.54
CA VAL A 279 15.75 3.89 3.28
C VAL A 279 17.24 4.20 3.44
N ALA A 280 18.05 3.72 2.50
CA ALA A 280 19.50 3.90 2.51
C ALA A 280 20.11 3.50 3.87
N GLY A 281 19.75 2.31 4.38
CA GLY A 281 20.43 1.71 5.53
C GLY A 281 20.21 2.43 6.84
N GLY A 282 19.06 3.10 7.00
CA GLY A 282 18.73 3.87 8.20
C GLY A 282 19.20 5.32 8.16
N PHE A 283 19.82 5.77 7.06
CA PHE A 283 20.20 7.17 6.85
C PHE A 283 19.00 8.11 6.86
N HIS A 284 17.87 7.67 6.28
CA HIS A 284 16.66 8.48 6.20
C HIS A 284 15.42 7.70 6.63
N THR A 285 14.53 8.38 7.34
CA THR A 285 13.28 7.83 7.90
C THR A 285 12.10 8.53 7.25
N LEU A 286 11.08 7.75 6.90
CA LEU A 286 9.84 8.23 6.33
C LEU A 286 8.64 7.58 7.01
N LEU A 287 7.48 8.22 6.87
CA LEU A 287 6.18 7.60 7.10
C LEU A 287 5.53 7.25 5.77
N LEU A 288 4.83 6.13 5.72
CA LEU A 288 4.01 5.73 4.59
C LEU A 288 2.58 5.52 5.09
N VAL A 289 1.62 6.15 4.42
CA VAL A 289 0.19 5.95 4.65
C VAL A 289 -0.42 5.33 3.41
N ILE A 290 -0.94 4.11 3.54
CA ILE A 290 -1.72 3.45 2.49
C ILE A 290 -3.20 3.67 2.78
N ASP A 291 -3.93 4.20 1.79
CA ASP A 291 -5.38 4.34 1.81
C ASP A 291 -6.01 3.15 1.09
N ALA A 292 -6.56 2.22 1.87
CA ALA A 292 -7.33 1.07 1.38
C ALA A 292 -8.84 1.25 1.56
N THR A 293 -9.34 2.46 1.82
CA THR A 293 -10.75 2.72 2.13
C THR A 293 -11.69 2.42 0.97
N LYS A 294 -11.21 2.55 -0.27
CA LYS A 294 -11.93 2.23 -1.51
C LYS A 294 -11.72 0.78 -1.98
N GLY A 295 -10.92 -0.01 -1.26
CA GLY A 295 -10.56 -1.37 -1.60
C GLY A 295 -9.04 -1.62 -1.60
N ILE A 296 -8.67 -2.86 -1.32
CA ILE A 296 -7.27 -3.30 -1.17
C ILE A 296 -6.52 -3.25 -2.52
N CYS A 297 -7.17 -3.66 -3.60
CA CYS A 297 -6.51 -3.71 -4.93
C CYS A 297 -6.52 -2.37 -5.68
N SER A 298 -7.24 -1.38 -5.15
CA SER A 298 -7.31 0.00 -5.62
C SER A 298 -6.68 0.97 -4.62
N SER A 299 -5.88 0.44 -3.69
CA SER A 299 -5.25 1.24 -2.66
C SER A 299 -4.23 2.21 -3.26
N THR A 300 -4.18 3.40 -2.69
CA THR A 300 -3.15 4.40 -2.98
C THR A 300 -2.24 4.57 -1.78
N TYR A 301 -1.09 5.21 -1.98
CA TYR A 301 -0.16 5.47 -0.90
C TYR A 301 0.46 6.86 -1.01
N ILE A 302 0.79 7.41 0.16
CA ILE A 302 1.49 8.68 0.30
C ILE A 302 2.67 8.49 1.26
N MET A 303 3.83 9.04 0.91
CA MET A 303 5.01 9.08 1.77
C MET A 303 5.19 10.48 2.35
N TYR A 304 5.62 10.54 3.60
CA TYR A 304 5.95 11.77 4.31
C TYR A 304 7.38 11.69 4.84
N ASP A 305 8.12 12.79 4.71
CA ASP A 305 9.38 13.03 5.41
C ASP A 305 9.24 14.29 6.30
N GLN A 306 10.36 14.80 6.82
CA GLN A 306 10.34 16.03 7.62
C GLN A 306 9.82 17.27 6.90
N HIS A 307 9.84 17.30 5.55
CA HIS A 307 9.38 18.40 4.71
C HIS A 307 7.91 18.17 4.31
N GLY A 308 7.27 17.18 4.93
CA GLY A 308 5.87 16.84 4.74
C GLY A 308 5.68 15.83 3.64
N GLU A 309 4.61 16.00 2.87
CA GLU A 309 4.26 15.10 1.77
C GLU A 309 5.34 15.17 0.69
N LYS A 310 5.88 14.02 0.29
CA LYS A 310 6.77 13.95 -0.87
C LYS A 310 6.00 14.46 -2.09
N LYS A 311 6.66 14.94 -3.15
CA LYS A 311 5.97 15.34 -4.39
C LYS A 311 6.02 14.29 -5.51
N LYS A 312 6.89 13.29 -5.37
CA LYS A 312 7.15 12.25 -6.38
C LYS A 312 7.10 10.86 -5.75
N GLY A 313 6.79 9.85 -6.56
CA GLY A 313 6.76 8.45 -6.14
C GLY A 313 5.65 8.14 -5.15
N GLN A 314 4.43 8.61 -5.43
CA GLN A 314 3.19 8.31 -4.69
C GLN A 314 2.08 8.08 -5.70
N GLY A 315 0.96 7.52 -5.24
CA GLY A 315 -0.18 7.21 -6.11
C GLY A 315 -0.62 5.78 -5.88
N ASP A 316 -0.80 5.03 -6.96
CA ASP A 316 -1.29 3.66 -6.89
C ASP A 316 -0.31 2.73 -6.17
N LEU A 317 -0.79 1.91 -5.25
CA LEU A 317 0.05 0.98 -4.47
C LEU A 317 0.89 0.05 -5.36
N LYS A 318 0.43 -0.26 -6.58
CA LYS A 318 1.18 -1.05 -7.56
C LYS A 318 2.53 -0.43 -7.94
N GLU A 319 2.65 0.89 -7.85
CA GLU A 319 3.87 1.63 -8.19
C GLU A 319 4.81 1.83 -6.98
N ILE A 320 4.46 1.28 -5.80
CA ILE A 320 5.23 1.49 -4.57
C ILE A 320 6.69 1.05 -4.70
N GLY A 321 6.98 0.02 -5.50
CA GLY A 321 8.35 -0.43 -5.76
C GLY A 321 9.22 0.65 -6.40
N GLU A 322 8.65 1.41 -7.35
CA GLU A 322 9.34 2.54 -7.98
C GLU A 322 9.45 3.73 -7.01
N GLY A 323 8.40 4.00 -6.24
CA GLY A 323 8.42 5.04 -5.20
C GLY A 323 9.53 4.82 -4.17
N LEU A 324 9.61 3.62 -3.59
CA LEU A 324 10.66 3.25 -2.63
C LEU A 324 12.05 3.33 -3.28
N ARG A 325 12.21 2.82 -4.51
CA ARG A 325 13.48 2.92 -5.24
C ARG A 325 13.92 4.37 -5.43
N ALA A 326 13.02 5.27 -5.85
CA ALA A 326 13.32 6.69 -6.03
C ALA A 326 13.74 7.35 -4.71
N GLN A 327 13.04 7.07 -3.60
CA GLN A 327 13.45 7.58 -2.29
C GLN A 327 14.80 7.03 -1.84
N THR A 328 15.05 5.74 -2.02
CA THR A 328 16.36 5.12 -1.72
C THR A 328 17.46 5.73 -2.59
N SER A 329 17.20 5.96 -3.87
CA SER A 329 18.15 6.58 -4.83
C SER A 329 18.59 7.97 -4.38
N HIS A 330 17.63 8.85 -4.15
CA HIS A 330 17.91 10.24 -3.76
C HIS A 330 18.66 10.30 -2.43
N ASN A 331 18.20 9.54 -1.43
CA ASN A 331 18.83 9.53 -0.11
C ASN A 331 20.21 8.86 -0.10
N PHE A 332 20.43 7.83 -0.93
CA PHE A 332 21.74 7.21 -1.09
C PHE A 332 22.73 8.16 -1.78
N ALA A 333 22.32 8.88 -2.83
CA ALA A 333 23.13 9.92 -3.46
C ALA A 333 23.48 11.04 -2.47
N ASN A 334 22.51 11.48 -1.67
CA ASN A 334 22.72 12.51 -0.65
C ASN A 334 23.69 12.04 0.45
N SER A 335 23.60 10.77 0.87
CA SER A 335 24.59 10.17 1.76
C SER A 335 26.01 10.20 1.15
N CYS A 336 26.15 9.88 -0.14
CA CYS A 336 27.44 9.96 -0.82
C CYS A 336 28.01 11.40 -0.80
N LEU A 337 27.17 12.41 -1.09
CA LEU A 337 27.56 13.82 -1.02
C LEU A 337 27.98 14.25 0.39
N ASN A 338 27.23 13.84 1.42
CA ASN A 338 27.57 14.10 2.82
C ASN A 338 28.87 13.41 3.25
N ARG A 339 29.18 12.24 2.71
CA ARG A 339 30.44 11.55 2.97
C ARG A 339 31.62 12.19 2.24
N TYR A 340 31.38 12.71 1.04
CA TYR A 340 32.37 13.49 0.29
C TYR A 340 32.80 14.73 1.09
N SER A 341 31.85 15.49 1.64
CA SER A 341 32.15 16.73 2.39
C SER A 341 33.01 16.52 3.64
N ILE A 342 33.03 15.30 4.19
CA ILE A 342 33.85 14.91 5.35
C ILE A 342 35.03 13.99 5.00
N GLY A 343 35.33 13.79 3.71
CA GLY A 343 36.46 12.97 3.24
C GLY A 343 36.32 11.46 3.48
N LYS A 344 35.10 10.93 3.62
CA LYS A 344 34.81 9.50 3.93
C LYS A 344 34.23 8.72 2.74
N THR A 345 34.70 8.98 1.53
CA THR A 345 34.16 8.39 0.27
C THR A 345 34.43 6.89 0.09
N LYS A 346 35.34 6.29 0.88
CA LYS A 346 35.63 4.84 0.86
C LYS A 346 34.49 3.99 1.43
N HIS A 347 33.59 4.57 2.21
CA HIS A 347 32.47 3.89 2.84
C HIS A 347 31.15 4.41 2.26
N TRP A 348 30.12 3.56 2.18
CA TRP A 348 28.77 3.96 1.78
C TRP A 348 27.75 3.30 2.71
N ASP A 349 26.57 3.90 2.81
CA ASP A 349 25.49 3.33 3.60
C ASP A 349 24.90 2.09 2.94
N SER A 350 24.30 1.21 3.73
CA SER A 350 23.51 0.11 3.18
C SER A 350 22.35 0.67 2.32
N ILE A 351 21.86 -0.12 1.37
CA ILE A 351 20.66 0.24 0.57
C ILE A 351 19.42 -0.51 1.05
N ILE A 352 19.51 -1.21 2.18
CA ILE A 352 18.40 -1.95 2.78
C ILE A 352 17.28 -0.98 3.16
N THR A 353 16.07 -1.34 2.77
CA THR A 353 14.84 -0.74 3.28
C THR A 353 14.32 -1.62 4.41
N LYS A 354 13.99 -1.01 5.55
CA LYS A 354 13.33 -1.70 6.67
C LYS A 354 12.01 -1.02 6.98
N VAL A 355 10.97 -1.83 7.18
CA VAL A 355 9.58 -1.37 7.32
C VAL A 355 8.97 -1.95 8.59
N TRP A 356 8.23 -1.12 9.32
CA TRP A 356 7.46 -1.49 10.49
C TRP A 356 6.02 -1.00 10.31
N LYS A 357 5.06 -1.94 10.23
CA LYS A 357 3.63 -1.60 10.18
C LYS A 357 3.14 -1.23 11.57
N ILE A 358 2.66 -0.01 11.71
CA ILE A 358 2.24 0.56 12.99
C ILE A 358 0.86 0.03 13.41
N GLN A 359 0.69 -0.20 14.71
CA GLN A 359 -0.58 -0.58 15.32
C GLN A 359 -0.81 0.10 16.67
N LYS A 360 -2.07 0.14 17.07
CA LYS A 360 -2.53 0.45 18.44
C LYS A 360 -2.15 -0.69 19.39
N LYS A 361 -2.06 -0.37 20.68
CA LYS A 361 -1.75 -1.36 21.72
C LYS A 361 -2.93 -2.27 22.05
#